data_AF-A0ABD0R1C4-F1
#
_entry.id   AF-A0ABD0R1C4-F1
#
_cell.length_a   1.000
_cell.length_b   1.000
_cell.length_c   1.000
_cell.angle_alpha   90.00
_cell.angle_beta   90.00
_cell.angle_gamma   90.00
#
_symmetry.space_group_name_H-M   'P 1'
#
loop_
_entity.id
_entity.type
_entity.pdbx_description
1 polymer ?
#
loop_
_entity_poly.entity_id
_entity_poly.type
_entity_poly.pdbx_seq_one_letter_code
_entity_poly.pdbx_strand_id
1 'polypeptide(L)'
;AEPRRHLGYSDHISVMLIPAYRPLLKLTKPVQKQIAVWPDNATSALQDCFQDTDWNMFKEAATYNNHTDLQEYTETVTAYIKKCIDDVTVTKTITTRANQKPWMTAE
;
A
#
# COMPACT_ATOMS: atom_id res chain seq x y z
N ALA A 1 31.04 -1.29 -37.89
CA ALA A 1 30.80 0.03 -37.28
C ALA A 1 32.14 0.74 -37.17
N GLU A 2 32.29 1.91 -37.76
CA GLU A 2 33.55 2.65 -37.77
C GLU A 2 33.93 3.20 -36.38
N PRO A 3 35.23 3.33 -36.06
CA PRO A 3 35.67 3.78 -34.74
C PRO A 3 35.37 5.28 -34.57
N ARG A 4 34.77 5.66 -33.43
CA ARG A 4 34.44 7.06 -33.14
C ARG A 4 35.66 7.82 -32.58
N ARG A 5 35.66 9.14 -32.87
CA ARG A 5 36.70 10.12 -32.55
C ARG A 5 37.10 10.13 -31.07
N HIS A 6 38.39 10.33 -30.84
CA HIS A 6 39.05 10.44 -29.53
C HIS A 6 38.49 11.63 -28.73
N LEU A 7 38.12 11.40 -27.48
CA LEU A 7 37.81 12.46 -26.51
C LEU A 7 39.12 13.07 -26.02
N GLY A 8 39.58 14.12 -26.70
CA GLY A 8 40.79 14.87 -26.35
C GLY A 8 42.09 14.34 -26.96
N TYR A 9 43.21 15.04 -26.71
CA TYR A 9 44.57 14.77 -27.21
C TYR A 9 45.24 13.53 -26.61
N SER A 10 44.46 12.63 -26.01
CA SER A 10 44.98 11.42 -25.40
C SER A 10 45.03 10.29 -26.43
N ASP A 11 46.16 9.59 -26.47
CA ASP A 11 46.45 8.39 -27.25
C ASP A 11 45.78 7.12 -26.70
N HIS A 12 44.92 7.24 -25.69
CA HIS A 12 44.21 6.11 -25.11
C HIS A 12 43.04 5.66 -25.99
N ILE A 13 43.09 4.40 -26.43
CA ILE A 13 41.97 3.73 -27.10
C ILE A 13 40.83 3.56 -26.09
N SER A 14 39.73 4.26 -26.32
CA SER A 14 38.50 4.09 -25.54
C SER A 14 37.80 2.80 -25.99
N VAL A 15 37.90 1.73 -25.19
CA VAL A 15 37.15 0.49 -25.44
C VAL A 15 35.79 0.59 -24.75
N MET A 16 34.73 0.71 -25.54
CA MET A 16 33.37 0.73 -25.03
C MET A 16 32.91 -0.71 -24.75
N LEU A 17 32.96 -1.12 -23.49
CA LEU A 17 32.48 -2.43 -23.06
C LEU A 17 30.97 -2.37 -22.78
N ILE A 18 30.20 -3.24 -23.45
CA ILE A 18 28.80 -3.47 -23.13
C ILE A 18 28.75 -4.73 -22.26
N PRO A 19 28.08 -4.71 -21.09
CA PRO A 19 27.96 -5.88 -20.25
C PRO A 19 27.29 -7.04 -21.00
N ALA A 20 27.87 -8.23 -20.91
CA ALA A 20 27.33 -9.44 -21.54
C ALA A 20 26.00 -9.91 -20.91
N TYR A 21 25.71 -9.48 -19.67
CA TYR A 21 24.46 -9.78 -19.00
C TYR A 21 23.41 -8.69 -19.26
N ARG A 22 22.14 -9.09 -19.41
CA ARG A 22 21.03 -8.14 -19.38
C ARG A 22 20.72 -7.82 -17.91
N PRO A 23 20.76 -6.54 -17.49
CA PRO A 23 20.37 -6.17 -16.13
C PRO A 23 18.96 -6.69 -15.82
N LEU A 24 18.76 -7.26 -14.63
CA LEU A 24 17.47 -7.85 -14.21
C LEU A 24 16.30 -6.85 -14.28
N LEU A 25 16.57 -5.56 -14.12
CA LEU A 25 15.62 -4.46 -14.34
C LEU A 25 15.02 -4.43 -15.76
N LYS A 26 15.71 -4.99 -16.76
CA LYS A 26 15.23 -5.13 -18.14
C LYS A 26 14.49 -6.45 -18.40
N LEU A 27 14.53 -7.40 -17.45
CA LEU A 27 13.93 -8.72 -17.59
C LEU A 27 12.44 -8.73 -17.24
N THR A 28 12.03 -7.92 -16.26
CA THR A 28 10.66 -7.93 -15.71
C THR A 28 10.03 -6.55 -15.80
N LYS A 29 8.83 -6.48 -16.38
CA LYS A 29 8.07 -5.22 -16.40
C LYS A 29 7.61 -4.85 -14.98
N PRO A 30 7.56 -3.55 -14.65
CA PRO A 30 6.94 -3.10 -13.42
C PRO A 30 5.48 -3.57 -13.36
N VAL A 31 5.04 -4.01 -12.18
CA VAL A 31 3.67 -4.47 -11.93
C VAL A 31 2.98 -3.46 -11.03
N GLN A 32 1.84 -2.94 -11.49
CA GLN A 32 0.96 -2.11 -10.67
C GLN A 32 0.14 -3.00 -9.75
N LYS A 33 0.11 -2.66 -8.46
CA LYS A 33 -0.71 -3.31 -7.44
C LYS A 33 -1.52 -2.25 -6.72
N GLN A 34 -2.78 -2.55 -6.46
CA GLN A 34 -3.60 -1.75 -5.57
C GLN A 34 -3.42 -2.30 -4.15
N ILE A 35 -3.15 -1.40 -3.21
CA ILE A 35 -3.04 -1.72 -1.80
C ILE A 35 -3.99 -0.83 -1.00
N ALA A 36 -4.59 -1.39 0.04
CA ALA A 36 -5.31 -0.66 1.05
C ALA A 36 -4.30 0.00 2.00
N VAL A 37 -4.44 1.31 2.23
CA VAL A 37 -3.56 2.09 3.09
C VAL A 37 -4.41 2.98 3.98
N TRP A 38 -3.99 3.13 5.24
CA TRP A 38 -4.57 4.12 6.13
C TRP A 38 -3.92 5.47 5.89
N PRO A 39 -4.70 6.53 5.57
CA PRO A 39 -4.17 7.88 5.47
C PRO A 39 -3.73 8.41 6.85
N ASP A 40 -2.95 9.49 6.88
CA ASP A 40 -2.43 10.07 8.13
C ASP A 40 -3.55 10.51 9.09
N ASN A 41 -4.70 10.93 8.55
CA ASN A 41 -5.89 11.30 9.31
C ASN A 41 -6.80 10.10 9.66
N ALA A 42 -6.41 8.86 9.33
CA ALA A 42 -7.24 7.69 9.56
C ALA A 42 -7.56 7.48 11.03
N THR A 43 -6.55 7.64 11.88
CA THR A 43 -6.70 7.42 13.32
C THR A 43 -7.66 8.42 13.94
N SER A 44 -7.55 9.70 13.59
CA SER A 44 -8.47 10.74 14.08
C SER A 44 -9.89 10.50 13.56
N ALA A 45 -10.05 10.17 12.27
CA ALA A 45 -11.36 9.90 11.69
C ALA A 45 -12.06 8.69 12.35
N LEU A 46 -11.32 7.62 12.66
CA LEU A 46 -11.87 6.47 13.39
C LEU A 46 -12.22 6.82 14.83
N GLN A 47 -11.39 7.62 15.51
CA GLN A 47 -11.67 8.09 16.87
C GLN A 47 -12.95 8.92 16.92
N ASP A 48 -13.10 9.89 16.02
CA ASP A 48 -14.31 10.73 15.91
C ASP A 48 -15.55 9.85 15.64
N CYS A 49 -15.44 8.91 14.68
CA CYS A 49 -16.52 7.99 14.36
C CYS A 49 -16.97 7.15 15.57
N PHE A 50 -16.04 6.64 16.38
CA PHE A 50 -16.36 5.84 17.55
C PHE A 50 -16.87 6.65 18.74
N GLN A 51 -16.49 7.93 18.84
CA GLN A 51 -17.00 8.85 19.86
C GLN A 51 -18.46 9.21 19.60
N ASP A 52 -18.83 9.42 18.34
CA ASP A 52 -20.20 9.77 17.93
C ASP A 52 -21.14 8.56 17.87
N THR A 53 -20.60 7.34 17.93
CA THR A 53 -21.39 6.10 17.84
C THR A 53 -22.12 5.81 19.15
N ASP A 54 -23.45 5.66 19.09
CA ASP A 54 -24.23 5.13 20.21
C ASP A 54 -24.09 3.60 20.30
N TRP A 55 -23.23 3.14 21.20
CA TRP A 55 -22.98 1.72 21.43
C TRP A 55 -24.16 0.98 22.09
N ASN A 56 -25.07 1.70 22.76
CA ASN A 56 -26.24 1.07 23.38
C ASN A 56 -27.23 0.57 22.34
N MET A 57 -27.32 1.24 21.19
CA MET A 57 -28.17 0.83 20.07
C MET A 57 -27.91 -0.62 19.65
N PHE A 58 -26.65 -1.06 19.60
CA PHE A 58 -26.31 -2.45 19.25
C PHE A 58 -26.78 -3.44 20.32
N LYS A 59 -26.69 -3.04 21.59
CA LYS A 59 -27.13 -3.88 22.72
C LYS A 59 -28.64 -4.01 22.75
N GLU A 60 -29.36 -2.92 22.50
CA GLU A 60 -30.82 -2.91 22.40
C GLU A 60 -31.29 -3.75 21.21
N ALA A 61 -30.63 -3.64 20.05
CA ALA A 61 -30.95 -4.43 18.87
C ALA A 61 -30.77 -5.94 19.10
N ALA A 62 -29.75 -6.35 19.85
CA ALA A 62 -29.50 -7.76 20.18
C ALA A 62 -30.28 -8.26 21.42
N THR A 63 -31.15 -7.44 22.03
CA THR A 63 -31.90 -7.83 23.23
C THR A 63 -33.34 -8.20 22.89
N TYR A 64 -33.69 -9.46 23.18
CA TYR A 64 -35.03 -10.00 23.02
C TYR A 64 -35.57 -10.49 24.36
N ASN A 65 -36.75 -10.03 24.76
CA ASN A 65 -37.41 -10.48 26.01
C ASN A 65 -36.50 -10.40 27.25
N ASN A 66 -35.75 -9.30 27.42
CA ASN A 66 -34.74 -9.09 28.48
C ASN A 66 -33.52 -10.04 28.43
N HIS A 67 -33.31 -10.77 27.34
CA HIS A 67 -32.11 -11.56 27.09
C HIS A 67 -31.32 -10.96 25.93
N THR A 68 -30.06 -10.60 26.19
CA THR A 68 -29.15 -10.12 25.14
C THR A 68 -28.45 -11.29 24.48
N ASP A 69 -28.65 -11.46 23.18
CA ASP A 69 -27.89 -12.39 22.36
C ASP A 69 -26.47 -11.85 22.19
N LEU A 70 -25.52 -12.51 22.85
CA LEU A 70 -24.12 -12.10 22.85
C LEU A 70 -23.46 -12.28 21.48
N GLN A 71 -23.88 -13.31 20.73
CA GLN A 71 -23.32 -13.58 19.41
C GLN A 71 -23.74 -12.49 18.44
N GLU A 72 -25.05 -12.19 18.37
CA GLU A 72 -25.57 -11.13 17.53
C GLU A 72 -24.99 -9.76 17.89
N TYR A 73 -24.88 -9.45 19.19
CA TYR A 73 -24.26 -8.22 19.66
C TYR A 73 -22.79 -8.10 19.18
N THR A 74 -22.00 -9.17 19.34
CA THR A 74 -20.59 -9.17 18.95
C THR A 74 -20.42 -9.07 17.44
N GLU A 75 -21.25 -9.78 16.68
CA GLU A 75 -21.23 -9.77 15.21
C GLU A 75 -21.58 -8.39 14.65
N THR A 76 -22.64 -7.75 15.17
CA THR A 76 -23.09 -6.42 14.72
C THR A 76 -22.07 -5.33 15.06
N VAL A 77 -21.53 -5.33 16.29
CA VAL A 77 -20.45 -4.40 16.70
C VAL A 77 -19.21 -4.58 15.83
N THR A 78 -18.77 -5.82 15.62
CA THR A 78 -17.59 -6.13 14.80
C THR A 78 -17.81 -5.73 13.34
N ALA A 79 -19.01 -5.95 12.80
CA ALA A 79 -19.37 -5.56 11.44
C ALA A 79 -19.34 -4.03 11.26
N TYR A 80 -19.86 -3.28 12.25
CA TYR A 80 -19.80 -1.83 12.23
C TYR A 80 -18.36 -1.30 12.25
N ILE A 81 -17.51 -1.81 13.16
CA ILE A 81 -16.10 -1.41 13.24
C ILE A 81 -15.38 -1.67 11.92
N LYS A 82 -15.61 -2.84 11.29
CA LYS A 82 -15.03 -3.15 9.97
C LYS A 82 -15.46 -2.14 8.92
N LYS A 83 -16.76 -1.79 8.89
CA LYS A 83 -17.29 -0.78 7.98
C LYS A 83 -16.63 0.58 8.19
N CYS A 84 -16.41 1.01 9.44
CA CYS A 84 -15.67 2.24 9.74
C CYS A 84 -14.21 2.19 9.24
N ILE A 85 -13.54 1.05 9.41
CA ILE A 85 -12.18 0.85 8.90
C ILE A 85 -12.16 0.93 7.38
N ASP A 86 -13.11 0.29 6.70
CA ASP A 86 -13.21 0.29 5.25
C ASP A 86 -13.51 1.69 4.69
N ASP A 87 -14.38 2.47 5.37
CA ASP A 87 -14.71 3.85 4.98
C ASP A 87 -13.50 4.80 5.07
N VAL A 88 -12.60 4.56 6.03
CA VAL A 88 -11.41 5.39 6.25
C VAL A 88 -10.22 4.92 5.39
N THR A 89 -10.22 3.66 4.97
CA THR A 89 -9.14 3.07 4.18
C THR A 89 -9.16 3.61 2.75
N VAL A 90 -8.00 4.01 2.25
CA VAL A 90 -7.84 4.48 0.86
C VAL A 90 -7.07 3.48 0.03
N THR A 91 -7.43 3.34 -1.24
CA THR A 91 -6.71 2.48 -2.20
C THR A 91 -5.58 3.27 -2.85
N LYS A 92 -4.32 2.90 -2.55
CA LYS A 92 -3.12 3.46 -3.21
C LYS A 92 -2.64 2.49 -4.29
N THR A 93 -2.41 2.98 -5.49
CA THR A 93 -1.75 2.19 -6.55
C THR A 93 -0.24 2.33 -6.42
N ILE A 94 0.44 1.22 -6.13
CA ILE A 94 1.90 1.16 -6.07
C ILE A 94 2.47 0.44 -7.29
N THR A 95 3.64 0.87 -7.75
CA THR A 95 4.37 0.20 -8.83
C THR A 95 5.51 -0.62 -8.25
N THR A 96 5.39 -1.94 -8.32
CA THR A 96 6.43 -2.87 -7.89
C THR A 96 7.42 -3.20 -9.01
N ARG A 97 8.71 -3.25 -8.69
CA ARG A 97 9.82 -3.52 -9.63
C ARG A 97 10.68 -4.67 -9.08
N ALA A 98 11.31 -5.48 -9.94
CA ALA A 98 12.09 -6.64 -9.49
C ALA A 98 13.34 -6.35 -8.64
N ASN A 99 13.70 -5.07 -8.46
CA ASN A 99 14.81 -4.64 -7.60
C ASN A 99 14.34 -3.50 -6.68
N GLN A 100 13.24 -3.69 -5.95
CA GLN A 100 12.74 -2.78 -4.91
C GLN A 100 13.63 -2.79 -3.67
N LYS A 101 14.86 -2.31 -3.82
CA LYS A 101 15.75 -2.07 -2.67
C LYS A 101 15.19 -0.91 -1.84
N PRO A 102 15.21 -0.97 -0.50
CA PRO A 102 14.61 0.04 0.37
C PRO A 102 15.09 1.48 0.08
N TRP A 103 16.37 1.64 -0.31
CA TRP A 103 16.98 2.94 -0.64
C TRP A 103 16.68 3.45 -2.06
N MET A 104 16.00 2.66 -2.91
CA MET A 104 15.55 3.08 -4.24
C MET A 104 14.13 3.65 -4.23
N THR A 105 13.41 3.47 -3.12
CA THR A 105 12.07 3.99 -2.86
C THR A 105 12.15 4.94 -1.66
N ALA A 106 13.00 5.95 -1.75
CA ALA A 106 12.84 7.13 -0.91
C ALA A 106 11.75 7.98 -1.59
N GLU A 107 10.53 7.94 -1.04
CA GLU A 107 9.55 9.03 -1.22
C GLU A 107 10.02 10.22 -0.38
#